data_AF-A0A3D0ZJ95-F1
#
_entry.id   AF-A0A3D0ZJ95-F1
#
_cell.length_a   1.000
_cell.length_b   1.000
_cell.length_c   1.000
_cell.angle_alpha   90.00
_cell.angle_beta   90.00
_cell.angle_gamma   90.00
#
_symmetry.space_group_name_H-M   'P 1'
#
loop_
_entity.id
_entity.type
_entity.pdbx_description
1 polymer ?
#
loop_
_entity_poly.entity_id
_entity_poly.type
_entity_poly.pdbx_seq_one_letter_code
_entity_poly.pdbx_strand_id
1 'polypeptide(L)' 'MSAEDLENYETDMELQLYREYRDVVGLFSYVVETERRFYLANHVDL' A
#
# COMPACT_ATOMS: atom_id res chain seq x y z
N MET A 1 -28.16 1.07 3.94
CA MET A 1 -26.82 1.62 4.24
C MET A 1 -26.89 3.09 3.96
N SER A 2 -26.51 3.92 4.93
CA SER A 2 -26.50 5.38 4.80
C SER A 2 -25.24 5.85 4.06
N ALA A 3 -25.22 7.12 3.61
CA ALA A 3 -24.02 7.72 3.01
C ALA A 3 -22.85 7.77 4.01
N GLU A 4 -23.15 8.01 5.30
CA GLU A 4 -22.18 8.00 6.39
C GLU A 4 -21.58 6.61 6.63
N ASP A 5 -22.39 5.53 6.53
CA ASP A 5 -21.87 4.16 6.61
C ASP A 5 -20.92 3.83 5.45
N LEU A 6 -21.18 4.38 4.25
CA LEU A 6 -20.32 4.18 3.08
C LEU A 6 -19.00 4.94 3.21
N GLU A 7 -19.02 6.20 3.64
CA GLU A 7 -17.83 7.01 3.87
C GLU A 7 -16.93 6.40 4.96
N ASN A 8 -17.54 5.92 6.06
CA ASN A 8 -16.83 5.24 7.14
C ASN A 8 -16.20 3.93 6.62
N TYR A 9 -16.93 3.15 5.83
CA TYR A 9 -16.41 1.91 5.24
C TYR A 9 -15.23 2.17 4.29
N GLU A 10 -15.31 3.21 3.44
CA GLU A 10 -14.21 3.60 2.55
C GLU A 10 -12.97 4.02 3.34
N THR A 11 -13.15 4.84 4.37
CA THR A 11 -12.06 5.29 5.25
C THR A 11 -11.38 4.12 5.97
N ASP A 12 -12.16 3.19 6.50
CA ASP A 12 -11.65 2.00 7.19
C ASP A 12 -10.86 1.10 6.24
N MET A 13 -11.33 0.93 5.00
CA MET A 13 -10.60 0.17 3.98
C MET A 13 -9.27 0.82 3.62
N GLU A 14 -9.22 2.14 3.43
CA GLU A 14 -7.97 2.86 3.16
C GLU A 14 -6.97 2.71 4.30
N LEU A 15 -7.44 2.84 5.55
CA LEU A 15 -6.62 2.66 6.74
C LEU A 15 -6.06 1.24 6.85
N GLN A 16 -6.87 0.22 6.52
CA GLN A 16 -6.43 -1.17 6.51
C GLN A 16 -5.34 -1.38 5.45
N LEU A 17 -5.57 -0.91 4.21
CA LEU A 17 -4.59 -1.03 3.13
C LEU A 17 -3.25 -0.38 3.50
N TYR A 18 -3.30 0.80 4.13
CA TYR A 18 -2.11 1.48 4.62
C TYR A 18 -1.34 0.64 5.64
N ARG A 19 -2.05 0.03 6.60
CA ARG A 19 -1.43 -0.83 7.62
C ARG A 19 -0.77 -2.05 7.00
N GLU A 20 -1.48 -2.74 6.11
CA GLU A 20 -0.93 -3.91 5.39
C GLU A 20 0.34 -3.55 4.63
N TYR A 21 0.34 -2.41 3.94
CA TYR A 21 1.53 -1.93 3.21
C TYR A 21 2.69 -1.59 4.15
N ARG A 22 2.39 -0.89 5.25
CA ARG A 22 3.39 -0.53 6.27
C ARG A 22 4.01 -1.75 6.93
N ASP A 23 3.24 -2.81 7.16
CA ASP A 23 3.71 -4.00 7.84
C ASP A 23 4.68 -4.81 6.96
N VAL A 24 4.47 -4.83 5.64
CA VAL A 24 5.30 -5.62 4.72
C VAL A 24 6.46 -4.84 4.11
N VAL A 25 6.42 -3.50 4.07
CA VAL A 25 7.45 -2.69 3.37
C VAL A 25 8.86 -2.93 3.93
N GLY A 26 8.98 -3.18 5.25
CA GLY A 26 10.26 -3.47 5.90
C GLY A 26 10.87 -4.84 5.54
N LEU A 27 10.12 -5.70 4.85
CA LEU A 27 10.60 -7.00 4.35
C LEU A 27 11.37 -6.88 3.02
N PHE A 28 11.38 -5.69 2.42
CA PHE A 28 11.98 -5.44 1.12
C PHE A 28 13.21 -4.54 1.25
N SER A 29 14.27 -4.90 0.54
CA SER A 29 15.55 -4.19 0.59
C SER A 29 15.58 -2.97 -0.33
N TYR A 30 14.73 -2.94 -1.35
CA TYR A 30 14.72 -1.91 -2.39
C TYR A 30 13.31 -1.46 -2.75
N VAL A 31 13.20 -0.18 -3.08
CA VAL A 31 12.06 0.42 -3.78
C VAL A 31 12.53 0.81 -5.17
N VAL A 32 11.94 0.23 -6.20
CA VAL A 32 12.24 0.53 -7.60
C VAL A 32 11.13 1.42 -8.15
N GLU A 33 11.47 2.66 -8.47
CA GLU A 33 10.55 3.63 -9.05
C GLU A 33 10.60 3.58 -10.59
N THR A 34 9.43 3.65 -11.21
CA THR A 34 9.24 3.85 -12.65
C THR A 34 8.28 5.01 -12.85
N GLU A 35 8.16 5.52 -14.08
CA GLU A 35 7.27 6.64 -14.39
C GLU A 35 5.80 6.43 -13.98
N ARG A 36 5.35 5.17 -13.84
CA ARG A 36 3.94 4.84 -13.57
C ARG A 36 3.72 4.07 -12.27
N ARG A 37 4.76 3.50 -11.65
CA ARG A 37 4.63 2.52 -10.56
C ARG A 37 5.86 2.47 -9.67
N PHE A 38 5.65 2.07 -8.43
CA PHE A 38 6.69 1.64 -7.50
C PHE A 38 6.64 0.11 -7.34
N TYR A 39 7.81 -0.52 -7.27
CA TYR A 39 7.96 -1.94 -6.99
C TYR A 39 8.79 -2.13 -5.73
N LEU A 40 8.41 -3.10 -4.90
CA LEU A 40 9.20 -3.53 -3.76
C LEU A 40 9.98 -4.79 -4.15
N ALA A 41 11.29 -4.81 -3.93
CA ALA A 41 12.16 -5.89 -4.35
C ALA A 41 13.23 -6.19 -3.30
N ASN A 42 13.68 -7.45 -3.24
CA ASN A 42 14.81 -7.88 -2.42
C ASN A 42 16.10 -8.05 -3.21
N HIS A 43 16.03 -8.03 -4.54
CA HIS A 43 17.17 -8.06 -5.44
C HIS A 43 16.86 -7.20 -6.67
N VAL A 44 17.87 -6.52 -7.21
CA VAL A 44 17.78 -5.74 -8.44
C VAL A 44 18.99 -6.06 -9.30
N ASP A 45 18.77 -6.56 -10.51
CA ASP A 45 19.80 -6.77 -11.52
C ASP A 45 19.88 -5.52 -12.43
N LEU A 46 21.09 -5.03 -12.68
CA LEU A 46 21.38 -3.81 -13.46
C LEU A 46 22.03 -4.15 -14.80
#